data_AF-A0A377BD36-F1
#
_entry.id   AF-A0A377BD36-F1
#
_cell.length_a   1.000
_cell.length_b   1.000
_cell.length_c   1.000
_cell.angle_alpha   90.00
_cell.angle_beta   90.00
_cell.angle_gamma   90.00
#
_symmetry.space_group_name_H-M   'P 1'
#
loop_
_entity.id
_entity.type
_entity.pdbx_description
1 polymer ?
#
loop_
_entity_poly.entity_id
_entity_poly.type
_entity_poly.pdbx_seq_one_letter_code
_entity_poly.pdbx_strand_id
1 'polypeptide(L)'
;MEYCNEPDTRPQGAREYFAPLAEATRKLDPTRPITCVNVMFCDAHTDTISDLFDVLCLNRYYGWYCPKRRFGNGREGTGKELLAWQEKLHQPIIITNTAWIR
;
A
#
# COMPACT_ATOMS: atom_id res chain seq x y z
N MET A 1 8.95 9.30 6.99
CA MET A 1 10.07 8.33 6.84
C MET A 1 9.50 7.06 6.23
N GLU A 2 10.14 6.52 5.19
CA GLU A 2 9.78 5.22 4.63
C GLU A 2 10.37 4.11 5.50
N TYR A 3 9.51 3.20 5.96
CA TYR A 3 9.88 2.15 6.91
C TYR A 3 10.26 0.83 6.21
N CYS A 4 9.53 0.45 5.17
CA CYS A 4 9.74 -0.79 4.41
C CYS A 4 9.12 -0.65 3.01
N ASN A 5 9.63 -1.43 2.06
CA ASN A 5 9.14 -1.49 0.69
C ASN A 5 8.67 -2.90 0.31
N GLU A 6 7.41 -3.01 -0.10
CA GLU A 6 6.76 -4.20 -0.64
C GLU A 6 6.81 -5.49 0.24
N PRO A 7 6.56 -5.43 1.56
CA PRO A 7 6.41 -6.66 2.35
C PRO A 7 5.15 -7.43 1.96
N ASP A 8 5.16 -8.75 2.15
CA ASP A 8 3.93 -9.54 2.13
C ASP A 8 3.17 -9.34 3.45
N THR A 9 2.00 -8.69 3.38
CA THR A 9 1.22 -8.28 4.56
C THR A 9 0.03 -9.21 4.85
N ARG A 10 -0.10 -10.31 4.11
CA ARG A 10 -1.18 -11.29 4.25
C ARG A 10 -0.97 -12.32 5.37
N PRO A 11 0.26 -12.81 5.66
CA PRO A 11 0.47 -13.77 6.74
C PRO A 11 0.03 -13.22 8.10
N GLN A 12 -0.54 -14.06 8.95
CA GLN A 12 -1.08 -13.66 10.26
C GLN A 12 -0.04 -12.92 11.14
N GLY A 13 1.23 -13.33 11.07
CA GLY A 13 2.32 -12.69 11.82
C GLY A 13 2.80 -11.35 11.26
N ALA A 14 2.32 -10.89 10.10
CA ALA A 14 2.76 -9.63 9.51
C ALA A 14 2.44 -8.45 10.42
N ARG A 15 1.21 -8.36 10.92
CA ARG A 15 0.81 -7.28 11.84
C ARG A 15 1.59 -7.31 13.15
N GLU A 16 1.80 -8.49 13.72
CA GLU A 16 2.57 -8.67 14.96
C GLU A 16 4.02 -8.20 14.81
N TYR A 17 4.60 -8.39 13.62
CA TYR A 17 5.92 -7.90 13.28
C TYR A 17 5.95 -6.38 13.11
N PHE A 18 5.03 -5.80 12.32
CA PHE A 18 5.09 -4.39 11.94
C PHE A 18 4.55 -3.40 12.99
N ALA A 19 3.58 -3.81 13.83
CA ALA A 19 2.99 -2.94 14.85
C ALA A 19 4.01 -2.35 15.85
N PRO A 20 4.87 -3.14 16.53
CA PRO A 20 5.85 -2.58 17.47
C PRO A 20 6.87 -1.67 16.78
N LEU A 21 7.16 -1.92 15.50
CA LEU A 21 8.13 -1.16 14.73
C LEU A 21 7.58 0.22 14.31
N ALA A 22 6.31 0.26 13.88
CA ALA A 22 5.61 1.51 13.60
C ALA A 22 5.52 2.39 14.87
N GLU A 23 5.18 1.78 16.01
CA GLU A 23 5.13 2.48 17.30
C GLU A 23 6.52 3.01 17.72
N ALA A 24 7.55 2.18 17.63
CA ALA A 24 8.91 2.59 17.96
C ALA A 24 9.41 3.75 17.09
N THR A 25 9.10 3.72 15.78
CA THR A 25 9.50 4.78 14.85
C THR A 25 8.84 6.11 15.22
N ARG A 26 7.55 6.11 15.58
CA ARG A 26 6.84 7.32 16.04
C ARG A 26 7.41 7.85 17.35
N LYS A 27 7.84 6.98 18.27
CA LYS A 27 8.49 7.39 19.54
C LYS A 27 9.85 8.05 19.30
N LEU A 28 10.61 7.58 18.31
CA LEU A 28 11.92 8.12 17.97
C LEU A 28 11.83 9.49 17.29
N ASP A 29 10.86 9.68 16.39
CA ASP A 29 10.61 10.96 15.74
C ASP A 29 9.09 11.20 15.57
N PRO A 30 8.45 11.91 16.51
CA PRO A 30 7.02 12.20 16.44
C PRO A 30 6.68 13.34 15.46
N THR A 31 7.68 13.97 14.83
CA THR A 31 7.47 15.16 13.99
C THR A 31 7.20 14.85 12.52
N ARG A 32 7.42 13.60 12.09
CA ARG A 32 7.31 13.19 10.68
C ARG A 32 6.30 12.05 10.53
N PRO A 33 5.48 12.06 9.44
CA PRO A 33 4.63 10.93 9.13
C PRO A 33 5.47 9.70 8.74
N ILE A 34 4.95 8.52 9.04
CA ILE A 34 5.55 7.23 8.66
C ILE A 34 4.71 6.52 7.61
N THR A 35 5.37 5.74 6.77
CA THR A 35 4.73 4.95 5.71
C THR A 35 5.45 3.62 5.50
N CYS A 36 4.71 2.63 5.01
CA CYS A 36 5.23 1.40 4.45
C CYS A 36 4.69 1.28 3.03
N VAL A 37 5.57 1.08 2.05
CA VAL A 37 5.16 1.01 0.64
C VAL A 37 4.48 -0.33 0.38
N ASN A 38 3.20 -0.30 0.04
CA ASN A 38 2.35 -1.47 -0.14
C ASN A 38 2.53 -2.07 -1.55
N VAL A 39 2.70 -3.39 -1.59
CA VAL A 39 2.86 -4.19 -2.80
C VAL A 39 1.52 -4.48 -3.48
N MET A 40 1.50 -4.51 -4.81
CA MET A 40 0.28 -4.63 -5.64
C MET A 40 -0.62 -5.83 -5.31
N PHE A 41 -0.09 -6.95 -4.82
CA PHE A 41 -0.89 -8.15 -4.51
C PHE A 41 -1.47 -8.17 -3.08
N CYS A 42 -1.15 -7.16 -2.25
CA CYS A 42 -1.78 -6.92 -0.96
C CYS A 42 -2.74 -5.74 -1.11
N ASP A 43 -3.89 -5.98 -1.75
CA ASP A 43 -4.91 -4.97 -2.00
C ASP A 43 -5.64 -4.51 -0.72
N ALA A 44 -6.55 -3.55 -0.86
CA ALA A 44 -7.32 -3.00 0.25
C ALA A 44 -8.07 -4.06 1.08
N HIS A 45 -8.45 -5.20 0.49
CA HIS A 45 -9.20 -6.24 1.20
C HIS A 45 -8.29 -7.26 1.90
N THR A 46 -7.03 -7.36 1.48
CA THR A 46 -6.09 -8.38 1.95
C THR A 46 -4.97 -7.82 2.83
N ASP A 47 -4.68 -6.53 2.73
CA ASP A 47 -3.68 -5.87 3.56
C ASP A 47 -4.11 -5.76 5.03
N THR A 48 -3.17 -6.05 5.94
CA THR A 48 -3.41 -6.10 7.39
C THR A 48 -2.62 -5.08 8.21
N ILE A 49 -1.83 -4.21 7.57
CA ILE A 49 -0.88 -3.32 8.28
C ILE A 49 -0.97 -1.85 7.90
N SER A 50 -1.63 -1.48 6.80
CA SER A 50 -1.59 -0.11 6.29
C SER A 50 -2.23 0.91 7.25
N ASP A 51 -3.14 0.46 8.11
CA ASP A 51 -3.76 1.28 9.17
C ASP A 51 -2.77 1.70 10.28
N LEU A 52 -1.60 1.07 10.37
CA LEU A 52 -0.56 1.41 11.34
C LEU A 52 0.24 2.68 10.94
N PHE A 53 0.14 3.09 9.67
CA PHE A 53 0.92 4.18 9.06
C PHE A 53 0.05 5.41 8.77
N ASP A 54 0.68 6.55 8.47
CA ASP A 54 -0.03 7.83 8.28
C ASP A 54 -0.41 8.13 6.82
N VAL A 55 0.42 7.63 5.91
CA VAL A 55 0.31 7.87 4.47
C VAL A 55 0.38 6.53 3.78
N LEU A 56 -0.58 6.26 2.89
CA LEU A 56 -0.60 5.06 2.08
C LEU A 56 0.26 5.27 0.83
N CYS A 57 1.38 4.55 0.73
CA CYS A 57 2.21 4.52 -0.46
C CYS A 57 1.95 3.23 -1.24
N LEU A 58 1.65 3.34 -2.54
CA LEU A 58 1.28 2.20 -3.38
C LEU A 58 2.24 2.04 -4.56
N ASN A 59 2.76 0.82 -4.73
CA ASN A 59 3.40 0.40 -5.97
C ASN A 59 2.38 -0.37 -6.82
N ARG A 60 2.05 0.13 -8.01
CA ARG A 60 1.00 -0.43 -8.88
C ARG A 60 1.43 -0.55 -10.33
N TYR A 61 1.31 -1.76 -10.86
CA TYR A 61 1.81 -2.14 -12.19
C TYR A 61 0.68 -2.74 -13.05
N TYR A 62 -0.55 -2.24 -12.90
CA TYR A 62 -1.67 -2.62 -13.75
C TYR A 62 -1.37 -2.34 -15.22
N GLY A 63 -1.52 -3.36 -16.08
CA GLY A 63 -1.15 -3.26 -17.49
C GLY A 63 0.30 -3.61 -17.80
N TRP A 64 1.16 -3.81 -16.80
CA TRP A 64 2.47 -4.44 -16.95
C TRP A 64 2.44 -5.88 -16.42
N TYR A 65 2.37 -6.09 -15.10
CA TYR A 65 2.33 -7.43 -14.48
C TYR A 65 0.92 -8.05 -14.43
N CYS A 66 -0.13 -7.23 -14.50
CA CYS A 66 -1.51 -7.70 -14.58
C CYS A 66 -2.06 -7.48 -16.01
N PRO A 67 -2.27 -8.56 -16.80
CA PRO A 67 -2.73 -8.44 -18.18
C PRO A 67 -4.11 -7.78 -18.29
N LYS A 68 -4.28 -6.90 -19.31
CA LYS A 68 -5.52 -6.16 -19.61
C LYS A 68 -6.78 -7.05 -19.63
N ARG A 69 -6.65 -8.32 -20.03
CA ARG A 69 -7.78 -9.26 -20.15
C ARG A 69 -8.47 -9.62 -18.82
N ARG A 70 -7.80 -9.42 -17.68
CA ARG A 70 -8.34 -9.82 -16.36
C ARG A 70 -8.90 -8.64 -15.54
N PHE A 71 -8.48 -7.39 -15.81
CA PHE A 71 -8.80 -6.24 -14.95
C PHE A 71 -9.24 -4.96 -15.69
N GLY A 72 -9.52 -5.03 -17.00
CA GLY A 72 -9.80 -3.85 -17.82
C GLY A 72 -8.52 -3.15 -18.30
N ASN A 73 -8.64 -1.96 -18.88
CA ASN A 73 -7.45 -1.14 -19.08
C ASN A 73 -6.85 -0.80 -17.71
N GLY A 74 -5.52 -0.68 -17.60
CA GLY A 74 -4.90 -0.52 -16.27
C GLY A 74 -5.40 0.72 -15.52
N ARG A 75 -5.92 1.75 -16.22
CA ARG A 75 -6.51 2.95 -15.61
C ARG A 75 -7.76 2.64 -14.81
N GLU A 76 -8.67 1.85 -15.35
CA GLU A 76 -9.89 1.42 -14.65
C GLU A 76 -9.57 0.56 -13.43
N GLY A 77 -8.61 -0.37 -13.57
CA GLY A 77 -8.13 -1.20 -12.47
C GLY A 77 -7.56 -0.36 -11.32
N THR A 78 -6.61 0.54 -11.63
CA THR A 78 -6.04 1.47 -10.65
C THR A 78 -7.11 2.35 -10.01
N GLY A 79 -8.04 2.91 -10.80
CA GLY A 79 -9.08 3.80 -10.29
C GLY A 79 -10.00 3.13 -9.28
N LYS A 80 -10.45 1.89 -9.55
CA LYS A 80 -11.27 1.11 -8.63
C LYS A 80 -10.54 0.81 -7.33
N GLU A 81 -9.27 0.42 -7.42
CA GLU A 81 -8.49 0.11 -6.23
C GLU A 81 -8.24 1.34 -5.36
N LEU A 82 -7.94 2.49 -5.96
CA LEU A 82 -7.74 3.74 -5.22
C LEU A 82 -9.00 4.15 -4.44
N LEU A 83 -10.19 3.96 -5.03
CA LEU A 83 -11.46 4.21 -4.33
C LEU A 83 -11.64 3.26 -3.14
N ALA A 84 -11.32 1.97 -3.30
CA ALA A 84 -11.40 1.00 -2.20
C ALA A 84 -10.42 1.35 -1.05
N TRP A 85 -9.22 1.79 -1.37
CA TRP A 85 -8.26 2.28 -0.37
C TRP A 85 -8.73 3.55 0.33
N GLN A 86 -9.30 4.50 -0.42
CA GLN A 86 -9.86 5.73 0.13
C GLN A 86 -11.04 5.44 1.07
N GLU A 87 -11.90 4.48 0.73
CA GLU A 87 -13.02 4.04 1.56
C GLU A 87 -12.55 3.34 2.84
N LYS A 88 -11.50 2.49 2.75
CA LYS A 88 -10.98 1.74 3.90
C LYS A 88 -10.26 2.61 4.93
N LEU A 89 -9.37 3.51 4.48
CA LEU A 89 -8.42 4.18 5.37
C LEU A 89 -8.65 5.68 5.53
N HIS A 90 -9.29 6.34 4.56
CA HIS A 90 -9.41 7.80 4.53
C HIS A 90 -8.07 8.56 4.69
N GLN A 91 -6.96 7.93 4.28
CA GLN A 91 -5.62 8.49 4.36
C GLN A 91 -5.19 9.13 3.02
N PRO A 92 -4.23 10.07 3.03
CA PRO A 92 -3.55 10.51 1.81
C PRO A 92 -2.89 9.32 1.10
N ILE A 93 -3.05 9.26 -0.23
CA ILE A 93 -2.48 8.19 -1.07
C ILE A 93 -1.41 8.76 -2.00
N ILE A 94 -0.24 8.12 -2.03
CA ILE A 94 0.86 8.42 -2.94
C ILE A 94 1.13 7.20 -3.82
N ILE A 95 1.15 7.38 -5.14
CA ILE A 95 1.68 6.38 -6.06
C ILE A 95 3.20 6.53 -6.11
N THR A 96 3.92 5.59 -5.51
CA THR A 96 5.39 5.63 -5.39
C THR A 96 6.07 4.98 -6.58
N ASN A 97 5.51 3.90 -7.13
CA ASN A 97 6.01 3.29 -8.35
C ASN A 97 4.86 2.83 -9.26
N THR A 98 5.02 3.08 -10.56
CA THR A 98 4.07 2.62 -11.57
C THR A 98 4.73 2.43 -12.92
N ALA A 99 4.27 1.41 -13.66
CA ALA A 99 4.69 1.17 -15.03
C ALA A 99 3.47 0.91 -15.92
N TRP A 100 3.47 1.53 -17.10
CA TRP A 100 2.40 1.44 -18.09
C TRP A 100 3.00 0.99 -19.43
N ILE A 101 2.51 -0.12 -20.00
CA ILE A 101 2.73 -0.41 -21.43
C ILE A 101 1.65 0.34 -22.21
N ARG A 102 2.08 1.30 -23.03
CA ARG A 102 1.23 1.93 -24.04
C ARG A 102 0.88 0.92 -25.12
#